data_AF-A0A5C6D6E6-F1
#
_entry.id   AF-A0A5C6D6E6-F1
#
_cell.length_a   1.000
_cell.length_b   1.000
_cell.length_c   1.000
_cell.angle_alpha   90.00
_cell.angle_beta   90.00
_cell.angle_gamma   90.00
#
_symmetry.space_group_name_H-M   'P 1'
#
loop_
_entity.id
_entity.type
_entity.pdbx_description
1 polymer ?
#
loop_
_entity_poly.entity_id
_entity_poly.type
_entity_poly.pdbx_seq_one_letter_code
_entity_poly.pdbx_strand_id
1 'polypeptide(L)'
;MNLMNRLRRYLPILEWGAKYTSRTFTNDLLVAGIVTVMLIPQSLAYALLAGLPPEVGLYASMAPLILYAIFGTSRALAVGPVAVASLMTAAAAATIASQGTPEYLGATIALAAISGLLLLAMGLLRLGFLANFLSHPVISGFITASGIQIAAGQLAPVLGIDAHGESFVDVVQSMIPNLGNINPYTTVIGIASLVFLFWVRSGLKPLLLKFGLSERAADLLAKVGPVVAIAVTTAAVWGFGLSEQGVKIVGTVPKGLPKFSMPPMELSLWAKLLVPALLISIVGYVESISVALTLAAKRRQRVDPDQELIALGMSNFGSAVSGGFPVTGGFSRSVVNFDAGAETPAAGAFTAIGIAMATLFLTPLLYFLPNATLSATIIVAVLSLVDLAAIKQTWHYSRSDAAAMITTILLTLVEGVEIGLLAGVGLSIFLHLYRTSRPHVATVGQIPGTMNFRNRDRHDVVTDPEILSLRIDASLYFPNARFIEDYINQAVAAESTVRHVILECPAVNTIDASALESLEAVNARLKDGGITLHLSEVKGPVMDRLKRSHFIHQLTGKIHLTHFDAVSSINPELARRALESADTR
;
A
#
# COMPACT_ATOMS: atom_id res chain seq x y z
N MET A 1 -34.76 4.90 3.66
CA MET A 1 -33.70 3.85 3.73
C MET A 1 -33.81 3.17 5.09
N ASN A 2 -34.27 1.92 5.15
CA ASN A 2 -34.55 1.20 6.41
C ASN A 2 -33.35 1.23 7.37
N LEU A 3 -33.60 1.37 8.67
CA LEU A 3 -32.59 1.35 9.74
C LEU A 3 -31.68 0.11 9.62
N MET A 4 -32.26 -1.03 9.26
CA MET A 4 -31.55 -2.29 9.00
C MET A 4 -30.51 -2.18 7.88
N ASN A 5 -30.77 -1.43 6.81
CA ASN A 5 -29.83 -1.23 5.72
C ASN A 5 -28.68 -0.29 6.11
N ARG A 6 -28.92 0.66 7.02
CA ARG A 6 -27.86 1.49 7.60
C ARG A 6 -26.97 0.67 8.54
N LEU A 7 -27.55 -0.17 9.39
CA LEU A 7 -26.81 -1.05 10.30
C LEU A 7 -25.97 -2.08 9.56
N ARG A 8 -26.51 -2.72 8.51
CA ARG A 8 -25.76 -3.67 7.66
C ARG A 8 -24.55 -3.06 6.97
N ARG A 9 -24.56 -1.75 6.70
CA ARG A 9 -23.41 -1.06 6.11
C ARG A 9 -22.23 -0.98 7.09
N TYR A 10 -22.50 -0.71 8.37
CA TYR A 10 -21.46 -0.56 9.40
C TYR A 10 -21.13 -1.85 10.15
N LEU A 11 -22.01 -2.86 10.11
CA LEU A 11 -21.85 -4.16 10.75
C LEU A 11 -21.98 -5.28 9.70
N PRO A 12 -20.93 -5.55 8.89
CA PRO A 12 -20.93 -6.63 7.89
C PRO A 12 -21.25 -8.01 8.48
N ILE A 13 -21.03 -8.22 9.78
CA ILE A 13 -21.47 -9.43 10.51
C ILE A 13 -22.94 -9.77 10.33
N LEU A 14 -23.80 -8.75 10.18
CA LEU A 14 -25.23 -8.97 9.96
C LEU A 14 -25.54 -9.52 8.56
N GLU A 15 -24.63 -9.36 7.60
CA GLU A 15 -24.78 -9.90 6.25
C GLU A 15 -24.20 -11.32 6.14
N TRP A 16 -22.96 -11.54 6.59
CA TRP A 16 -22.33 -12.86 6.49
C TRP A 16 -22.88 -13.83 7.54
N GLY A 17 -23.20 -13.36 8.74
CA GLY A 17 -23.78 -14.17 9.82
C GLY A 17 -25.17 -14.73 9.46
N ALA A 18 -25.97 -13.98 8.69
CA ALA A 18 -27.28 -14.43 8.23
C ALA A 18 -27.21 -15.57 7.19
N LYS A 19 -26.05 -15.78 6.56
CA LYS A 19 -25.81 -16.84 5.56
C LYS A 19 -24.92 -17.96 6.11
N TYR A 20 -24.65 -17.95 7.41
CA TYR A 20 -23.71 -18.88 8.05
C TYR A 20 -24.33 -20.27 8.21
N THR A 21 -23.57 -21.32 7.90
CA THR A 21 -24.03 -22.72 7.92
C THR A 21 -23.10 -23.60 8.75
N SER A 22 -23.53 -24.81 9.11
CA SER A 22 -22.66 -25.78 9.80
C SER A 22 -21.42 -26.17 8.99
N ARG A 23 -21.52 -26.11 7.65
CA ARG A 23 -20.39 -26.34 6.75
C ARG A 23 -19.36 -25.20 6.83
N THR A 24 -19.82 -23.95 6.79
CA THR A 24 -18.92 -22.79 6.93
C THR A 24 -18.27 -22.76 8.31
N PHE A 25 -19.01 -23.15 9.36
CA PHE A 25 -18.46 -23.31 10.71
C PHE A 25 -17.27 -24.29 10.74
N THR A 26 -17.44 -25.48 10.17
CA THR A 26 -16.38 -26.51 10.17
C THR A 26 -15.15 -26.03 9.39
N ASN A 27 -15.36 -25.40 8.23
CA ASN A 27 -14.28 -24.89 7.40
C ASN A 27 -13.52 -23.75 8.09
N ASP A 28 -14.22 -22.74 8.62
CA ASP A 28 -13.59 -21.60 9.30
C ASP A 28 -12.88 -22.04 10.60
N LEU A 29 -13.38 -23.07 11.30
CA LEU A 29 -12.72 -23.65 12.47
C LEU A 29 -11.41 -24.37 12.11
N LEU A 30 -11.41 -25.17 11.04
CA LEU A 30 -10.20 -25.84 10.55
C LEU A 30 -9.14 -24.82 10.11
N VAL A 31 -9.57 -23.80 9.37
CA VAL A 31 -8.70 -22.68 8.96
C VAL A 31 -8.13 -21.96 10.17
N ALA A 32 -8.97 -21.67 11.18
CA ALA A 32 -8.52 -21.02 12.40
C ALA A 32 -7.45 -21.81 13.15
N GLY A 33 -7.54 -23.14 13.19
CA GLY A 33 -6.49 -24.00 13.74
C GLY A 33 -5.15 -23.81 13.03
N ILE A 34 -5.16 -23.82 11.69
CA ILE A 34 -3.97 -23.62 10.85
C ILE A 34 -3.37 -22.23 11.10
N VAL A 35 -4.21 -21.18 11.08
CA VAL A 35 -3.77 -19.79 11.25
C VAL A 35 -3.25 -19.57 12.67
N THR A 36 -3.88 -20.13 13.70
CA THR A 36 -3.43 -20.02 15.10
C THR A 36 -2.00 -20.50 15.29
N VAL A 37 -1.70 -21.69 14.75
CA VAL A 37 -0.37 -22.31 14.82
C VAL A 37 0.69 -21.40 14.18
N MET A 38 0.36 -20.76 13.05
CA MET A 38 1.26 -19.82 12.37
C MET A 38 1.37 -18.47 13.10
N LEU A 39 0.28 -17.98 13.70
CA LEU A 39 0.18 -16.61 14.21
C LEU A 39 0.93 -16.45 15.54
N ILE A 40 0.96 -17.48 16.39
CA ILE A 40 1.64 -17.42 17.70
C ILE A 40 3.14 -17.07 17.54
N PRO A 41 3.96 -17.81 16.78
CA PRO A 41 5.36 -17.45 16.53
C PRO A 41 5.54 -16.02 16.01
N GLN A 42 4.71 -15.63 15.05
CA GLN A 42 4.83 -14.34 14.39
C GLN A 42 4.49 -13.19 15.34
N SER A 43 3.43 -13.32 16.12
CA SER A 43 3.04 -12.29 17.09
C SER A 43 4.08 -12.10 18.20
N LEU A 44 4.66 -13.19 18.72
CA LEU A 44 5.78 -13.11 19.67
C LEU A 44 6.98 -12.36 19.06
N ALA A 45 7.33 -12.72 17.82
CA ALA A 45 8.47 -12.12 17.14
C ALA A 45 8.25 -10.64 16.80
N TYR A 46 7.03 -10.27 16.38
CA TYR A 46 6.69 -8.88 16.07
C TYR A 46 6.56 -8.00 17.32
N ALA A 47 6.25 -8.55 18.49
CA ALA A 47 6.35 -7.82 19.75
C ALA A 47 7.82 -7.51 20.10
N LEU A 48 8.72 -8.47 19.91
CA LEU A 48 10.16 -8.24 20.10
C LEU A 48 10.71 -7.19 19.14
N LEU A 49 10.25 -7.18 17.88
CA LEU A 49 10.57 -6.10 16.94
C LEU A 49 10.04 -4.73 17.38
N ALA A 50 8.91 -4.70 18.09
CA ALA A 50 8.35 -3.48 18.67
C ALA A 50 9.06 -3.04 19.97
N GLY A 51 10.10 -3.77 20.42
CA GLY A 51 10.78 -3.51 21.70
C GLY A 51 9.92 -3.87 22.92
N LEU A 52 8.92 -4.74 22.75
CA LEU A 52 7.95 -5.11 23.78
C LEU A 52 8.13 -6.56 24.24
N PRO A 53 7.67 -6.89 25.47
CA PRO A 53 7.59 -8.27 25.92
C PRO A 53 6.77 -9.15 24.95
N PRO A 54 7.17 -10.41 24.69
CA PRO A 54 6.53 -11.26 23.68
C PRO A 54 5.01 -11.44 23.86
N GLU A 55 4.52 -11.51 25.09
CA GLU A 55 3.09 -11.65 25.41
C GLU A 55 2.23 -10.52 24.83
N VAL A 56 2.81 -9.31 24.69
CA VAL A 56 2.09 -8.15 24.16
C VAL A 56 1.66 -8.40 22.72
N GLY A 57 2.43 -9.19 21.96
CA GLY A 57 2.04 -9.61 20.61
C GLY A 57 0.83 -10.54 20.59
N LEU A 58 0.74 -11.45 21.56
CA LEU A 58 -0.42 -12.32 21.72
C LEU A 58 -1.67 -11.48 22.07
N TYR A 59 -1.52 -10.54 23.00
CA TYR A 59 -2.60 -9.62 23.40
C TYR A 59 -3.09 -8.76 22.23
N ALA A 60 -2.15 -8.17 21.48
CA ALA A 60 -2.41 -7.41 20.27
C ALA A 60 -3.03 -8.25 19.14
N SER A 61 -3.21 -9.57 19.29
CA SER A 61 -3.85 -10.41 18.27
C SER A 61 -5.28 -10.82 18.64
N MET A 62 -5.67 -10.79 19.92
CA MET A 62 -6.95 -11.34 20.38
C MET A 62 -8.14 -10.44 20.05
N ALA A 63 -8.23 -9.28 20.72
CA ALA A 63 -9.35 -8.34 20.53
C ALA A 63 -9.44 -7.81 19.09
N PRO A 64 -8.33 -7.51 18.39
CA PRO A 64 -8.37 -7.04 17.01
C PRO A 64 -9.04 -8.01 16.03
N LEU A 65 -8.76 -9.31 16.13
CA LEU A 65 -9.38 -10.32 15.27
C LEU A 65 -10.90 -10.44 15.48
N ILE A 66 -11.35 -10.32 16.74
CA ILE A 66 -12.78 -10.36 17.07
C ILE A 66 -13.48 -9.12 16.49
N LEU A 67 -12.90 -7.93 16.70
CA LEU A 67 -13.46 -6.69 16.18
C LEU A 67 -13.44 -6.66 14.65
N TYR A 68 -12.38 -7.16 14.02
CA TYR A 68 -12.32 -7.30 12.58
C TYR A 68 -13.42 -8.23 12.04
N ALA A 69 -13.75 -9.32 12.74
CA ALA A 69 -14.84 -10.20 12.33
C ALA A 69 -16.23 -9.51 12.35
N ILE A 70 -16.40 -8.52 13.23
CA ILE A 70 -17.64 -7.74 13.38
C ILE A 70 -17.74 -6.66 12.29
N PHE A 71 -16.67 -5.92 12.06
CA PHE A 71 -16.66 -4.69 11.26
C PHE A 71 -16.07 -4.85 9.85
N GLY A 72 -15.26 -5.89 9.60
CA GLY A 72 -14.52 -6.11 8.36
C GLY A 72 -15.37 -6.67 7.21
N THR A 73 -14.99 -6.32 5.98
CA THR A 73 -15.64 -6.82 4.75
C THR A 73 -14.82 -7.91 4.06
N SER A 74 -13.49 -7.91 4.23
CA SER A 74 -12.65 -8.97 3.69
C SER A 74 -12.79 -10.27 4.48
N ARG A 75 -13.00 -11.37 3.76
CA ARG A 75 -13.09 -12.72 4.33
C ARG A 75 -11.74 -13.35 4.59
N ALA A 76 -10.68 -12.83 3.94
CA ALA A 76 -9.36 -13.41 3.97
C ALA A 76 -8.36 -12.62 4.81
N LEU A 77 -8.63 -11.34 5.07
CA LEU A 77 -7.70 -10.49 5.80
C LEU A 77 -7.53 -10.97 7.25
N ALA A 78 -6.28 -11.19 7.65
CA ALA A 78 -5.93 -11.59 9.00
C ALA A 78 -5.21 -10.42 9.70
N VAL A 79 -5.95 -9.73 10.59
CA VAL A 79 -5.46 -8.56 11.34
C VAL A 79 -4.65 -9.00 12.56
N GLY A 80 -3.52 -8.34 12.79
CA GLY A 80 -2.68 -8.55 13.97
C GLY A 80 -1.36 -7.78 13.84
N PRO A 81 -0.38 -8.02 14.74
CA PRO A 81 0.94 -7.40 14.65
C PRO A 81 1.63 -7.67 13.31
N VAL A 82 2.26 -6.67 12.69
CA VAL A 82 3.02 -6.83 11.44
C VAL A 82 4.37 -6.15 11.58
N ALA A 83 5.40 -6.70 10.94
CA ALA A 83 6.79 -6.28 11.10
C ALA A 83 7.02 -4.77 10.90
N VAL A 84 6.42 -4.18 9.85
CA VAL A 84 6.54 -2.75 9.57
C VAL A 84 5.90 -1.91 10.67
N ALA A 85 4.64 -2.21 11.03
CA ALA A 85 3.94 -1.51 12.10
C ALA A 85 4.66 -1.64 13.44
N SER A 86 5.26 -2.80 13.73
CA SER A 86 6.11 -3.02 14.91
C SER A 86 7.34 -2.12 14.92
N LEU A 87 8.08 -2.03 13.81
CA LEU A 87 9.28 -1.20 13.72
C LEU A 87 8.94 0.29 13.83
N MET A 88 7.89 0.74 13.14
CA MET A 88 7.40 2.12 13.26
C MET A 88 6.94 2.45 14.68
N THR A 89 6.27 1.49 15.35
CA THR A 89 5.89 1.62 16.76
C THR A 89 7.12 1.73 17.65
N ALA A 90 8.15 0.91 17.42
CA ALA A 90 9.37 0.93 18.20
C ALA A 90 10.09 2.27 18.11
N ALA A 91 10.25 2.79 16.90
CA ALA A 91 10.87 4.09 16.63
C ALA A 91 10.08 5.22 17.29
N ALA A 92 8.75 5.26 17.09
CA ALA A 92 7.90 6.29 17.68
C ALA A 92 7.92 6.25 19.22
N ALA A 93 7.84 5.07 19.83
CA ALA A 93 7.86 4.92 21.28
C ALA A 93 9.24 5.25 21.89
N ALA A 94 10.34 5.00 21.17
CA ALA A 94 11.70 5.31 21.62
C ALA A 94 11.94 6.83 21.80
N THR A 95 11.19 7.68 21.07
CA THR A 95 11.22 9.13 21.27
C THR A 95 10.58 9.60 22.58
N ILE A 96 9.79 8.73 23.23
CA ILE A 96 9.05 9.03 24.46
C ILE A 96 9.76 8.45 25.69
N ALA A 97 10.18 7.19 25.61
CA ALA A 97 10.76 6.45 26.73
C ALA A 97 11.75 5.38 26.24
N SER A 98 12.62 4.91 27.13
CA SER A 98 13.52 3.79 26.83
C SER A 98 12.77 2.45 26.85
N GLN A 99 13.23 1.51 26.02
CA GLN A 99 12.65 0.15 25.98
C GLN A 99 12.73 -0.52 27.36
N GLY A 100 11.69 -1.29 27.69
CA GLY A 100 11.59 -2.01 28.96
C GLY A 100 10.98 -1.22 30.13
N THR A 101 10.65 0.06 29.96
CA THR A 101 9.93 0.84 30.99
C THR A 101 8.41 0.76 30.82
N PRO A 102 7.62 0.95 31.90
CA PRO A 102 6.16 1.05 31.80
C PRO A 102 5.68 2.18 30.89
N GLU A 103 6.42 3.29 30.83
CA GLU A 103 6.12 4.44 29.98
C GLU A 103 6.25 4.08 28.49
N TYR A 104 7.22 3.23 28.13
CA TYR A 104 7.36 2.72 26.76
C TYR A 104 6.16 1.91 26.33
N LEU A 105 5.72 0.95 27.18
CA LEU A 105 4.50 0.18 26.93
C LEU A 105 3.28 1.11 26.83
N GLY A 106 3.16 2.09 27.72
CA GLY A 106 2.13 3.12 27.68
C GLY A 106 2.10 3.89 26.36
N ALA A 107 3.27 4.27 25.83
CA ALA A 107 3.40 4.94 24.54
C ALA A 107 2.92 4.04 23.38
N THR A 108 3.26 2.75 23.38
CA THR A 108 2.78 1.82 22.33
C THR A 108 1.27 1.57 22.38
N ILE A 109 0.69 1.53 23.58
CA ILE A 109 -0.76 1.43 23.78
C ILE A 109 -1.46 2.72 23.31
N ALA A 110 -0.88 3.88 23.62
CA ALA A 110 -1.39 5.17 23.15
C ALA A 110 -1.31 5.28 21.62
N LEU A 111 -0.23 4.83 20.99
CA LEU A 111 -0.10 4.76 19.52
C LEU A 111 -1.22 3.92 18.90
N ALA A 112 -1.53 2.75 19.47
CA ALA A 112 -2.62 1.89 19.00
C ALA A 112 -3.98 2.58 19.14
N ALA A 113 -4.21 3.29 20.24
CA ALA A 113 -5.46 4.01 20.48
C ALA A 113 -5.64 5.18 19.50
N ILE A 114 -4.62 6.02 19.35
CA ILE A 114 -4.64 7.17 18.43
C ILE A 114 -4.79 6.68 16.99
N SER A 115 -4.04 5.65 16.59
CA SER A 115 -4.17 5.04 15.27
C SER A 115 -5.58 4.51 15.03
N GLY A 116 -6.16 3.80 16.00
CA GLY A 116 -7.53 3.31 15.92
C GLY A 116 -8.57 4.40 15.74
N LEU A 117 -8.43 5.50 16.49
CA LEU A 117 -9.31 6.66 16.39
C LEU A 117 -9.15 7.41 15.05
N LEU A 118 -7.92 7.57 14.56
CA LEU A 118 -7.65 8.18 13.26
C LEU A 118 -8.24 7.36 12.12
N LEU A 119 -8.03 6.04 12.11
CA LEU A 119 -8.61 5.12 11.13
C LEU A 119 -10.14 5.15 11.16
N LEU A 120 -10.73 5.12 12.36
CA LEU A 120 -12.18 5.23 12.52
C LEU A 120 -12.71 6.57 11.96
N ALA A 121 -12.05 7.69 12.29
CA ALA A 121 -12.41 9.01 11.76
C ALA A 121 -12.30 9.06 10.24
N MET A 122 -11.21 8.52 9.67
CA MET A 122 -11.01 8.43 8.22
C MET A 122 -12.12 7.61 7.55
N GLY A 123 -12.52 6.47 8.15
CA GLY A 123 -13.61 5.64 7.62
C GLY A 123 -14.98 6.33 7.69
N LEU A 124 -15.27 7.05 8.78
CA LEU A 124 -16.50 7.84 8.93
C LEU A 124 -16.56 9.01 7.94
N LEU A 125 -15.42 9.64 7.65
CA LEU A 125 -15.27 10.71 6.67
C LEU A 125 -15.17 10.21 5.21
N ARG A 126 -15.23 8.89 4.99
CA ARG A 126 -15.12 8.23 3.68
C ARG A 126 -13.81 8.55 2.94
N LEU A 127 -12.71 8.53 3.69
CA LEU A 127 -11.37 8.76 3.17
C LEU A 127 -10.73 7.48 2.62
N GLY A 128 -11.51 6.45 2.26
CA GLY A 128 -10.98 5.21 1.67
C GLY A 128 -10.29 5.40 0.33
N PHE A 129 -10.54 6.53 -0.35
CA PHE A 129 -9.78 6.92 -1.54
C PHE A 129 -8.31 7.21 -1.26
N LEU A 130 -7.89 7.38 0.01
CA LEU A 130 -6.49 7.58 0.37
C LEU A 130 -5.59 6.43 -0.07
N ALA A 131 -6.15 5.22 -0.18
CA ALA A 131 -5.44 4.06 -0.73
C ALA A 131 -4.93 4.30 -2.16
N ASN A 132 -5.57 5.21 -2.92
CA ASN A 132 -5.20 5.50 -4.30
C ASN A 132 -4.00 6.47 -4.43
N PHE A 133 -3.59 7.16 -3.36
CA PHE A 133 -2.44 8.08 -3.42
C PHE A 133 -1.10 7.40 -3.21
N LEU A 134 -1.09 6.17 -2.69
CA LEU A 134 0.12 5.38 -2.54
C LEU A 134 0.30 4.52 -3.79
N SER A 135 1.22 4.94 -4.65
CA SER A 135 1.52 4.22 -5.88
C SER A 135 2.16 2.87 -5.54
N HIS A 136 1.84 1.84 -6.34
CA HIS A 136 2.41 0.51 -6.18
C HIS A 136 3.95 0.50 -6.12
N PRO A 137 4.69 1.29 -6.93
CA PRO A 137 6.14 1.37 -6.85
C PRO A 137 6.66 1.90 -5.50
N VAL A 138 6.00 2.90 -4.90
CA VAL A 138 6.38 3.43 -3.58
C VAL A 138 6.15 2.38 -2.50
N ILE A 139 5.00 1.69 -2.51
CA ILE A 139 4.71 0.60 -1.56
C ILE A 139 5.73 -0.53 -1.71
N SER A 140 6.03 -0.95 -2.95
CA SER A 140 6.99 -2.02 -3.22
C SER A 140 8.41 -1.65 -2.78
N GLY A 141 8.85 -0.42 -3.04
CA GLY A 141 10.13 0.10 -2.56
C GLY A 141 10.22 0.14 -1.04
N PHE A 142 9.15 0.62 -0.39
CA PHE A 142 9.03 0.66 1.05
C PHE A 142 9.07 -0.72 1.71
N ILE A 143 8.31 -1.69 1.19
CA ILE A 143 8.30 -3.08 1.70
C ILE A 143 9.68 -3.72 1.52
N THR A 144 10.32 -3.49 0.37
CA THR A 144 11.66 -4.01 0.07
C THR A 144 12.69 -3.46 1.05
N ALA A 145 12.72 -2.13 1.25
CA ALA A 145 13.66 -1.51 2.17
C ALA A 145 13.40 -1.89 3.63
N SER A 146 12.14 -1.87 4.07
CA SER A 146 11.77 -2.31 5.42
C SER A 146 12.15 -3.77 5.64
N GLY A 147 11.93 -4.65 4.66
CA GLY A 147 12.30 -6.06 4.74
C GLY A 147 13.81 -6.27 4.89
N ILE A 148 14.63 -5.51 4.14
CA ILE A 148 16.09 -5.53 4.26
C ILE A 148 16.54 -4.99 5.62
N GLN A 149 15.99 -3.86 6.07
CA GLN A 149 16.31 -3.23 7.35
C GLN A 149 15.95 -4.14 8.53
N ILE A 150 14.76 -4.75 8.50
CA ILE A 150 14.34 -5.71 9.53
C ILE A 150 15.26 -6.93 9.52
N ALA A 151 15.56 -7.49 8.35
CA ALA A 151 16.46 -8.63 8.25
C ALA A 151 17.85 -8.32 8.85
N ALA A 152 18.40 -7.14 8.58
CA ALA A 152 19.66 -6.67 9.16
C ALA A 152 19.58 -6.56 10.69
N GLY A 153 18.53 -5.94 11.23
CA GLY A 153 18.32 -5.82 12.68
C GLY A 153 18.19 -7.18 13.39
N GLN A 154 17.74 -8.21 12.68
CA GLN A 154 17.60 -9.56 13.22
C GLN A 154 18.87 -10.41 13.09
N LEU A 155 19.90 -9.97 12.37
CA LEU A 155 21.18 -10.70 12.29
C LEU A 155 21.90 -10.72 13.64
N ALA A 156 21.85 -9.64 14.41
CA ALA A 156 22.54 -9.55 15.69
C ALA A 156 22.03 -10.59 16.72
N PRO A 157 20.71 -10.73 16.98
CA PRO A 157 20.19 -11.80 17.84
C PRO A 157 20.49 -13.22 17.33
N VAL A 158 20.58 -13.42 16.01
CA VAL A 158 20.96 -14.72 15.41
C VAL A 158 22.41 -15.09 15.75
N LEU A 159 23.32 -14.11 15.75
CA LEU A 159 24.72 -14.30 16.12
C LEU A 159 24.95 -14.22 17.64
N GLY A 160 23.94 -13.83 18.41
CA GLY A 160 24.03 -13.63 19.86
C GLY A 160 24.83 -12.40 20.26
N ILE A 161 24.91 -11.39 19.39
CA ILE A 161 25.58 -10.11 19.66
C ILE A 161 24.55 -9.00 19.90
N ASP A 162 24.97 -7.91 20.52
CA ASP A 162 24.15 -6.71 20.69
C ASP A 162 24.38 -5.74 19.53
N ALA A 163 23.28 -5.23 18.98
CA ALA A 163 23.28 -4.19 17.95
C ALA A 163 22.09 -3.26 18.19
N HIS A 164 22.32 -1.98 17.94
CA HIS A 164 21.36 -0.91 18.16
C HIS A 164 21.35 0.03 16.95
N GLY A 165 20.22 0.65 16.68
CA GLY A 165 20.08 1.57 15.57
C GLY A 165 18.64 1.67 15.08
N GLU A 166 18.29 2.84 14.55
CA GLU A 166 16.98 3.06 13.94
C GLU A 166 17.03 2.78 12.43
N SER A 167 18.14 3.11 11.76
CA SER A 167 18.35 2.84 10.33
C SER A 167 19.15 1.56 10.06
N PHE A 168 19.16 1.10 8.80
CA PHE A 168 20.03 -0.02 8.40
C PHE A 168 21.52 0.33 8.61
N VAL A 169 21.89 1.58 8.34
CA VAL A 169 23.27 2.05 8.50
C VAL A 169 23.71 1.97 9.96
N ASP A 170 22.87 2.44 10.88
CA ASP A 170 23.16 2.42 12.32
C ASP A 170 23.34 0.98 12.83
N VAL A 171 22.46 0.07 12.41
CA VAL A 171 22.51 -1.34 12.80
C VAL A 171 23.82 -1.99 12.31
N VAL A 172 24.20 -1.76 11.04
CA VAL A 172 25.44 -2.32 10.50
C VAL A 172 26.66 -1.73 11.20
N GLN A 173 26.68 -0.42 11.43
CA GLN A 173 27.79 0.25 12.12
C GLN A 173 27.94 -0.22 13.58
N SER A 174 26.84 -0.48 14.28
CA SER A 174 26.87 -1.01 15.66
C SER A 174 27.22 -2.50 15.73
N MET A 175 26.93 -3.28 14.67
CA MET A 175 27.30 -4.69 14.59
C MET A 175 28.80 -4.92 14.43
N ILE A 176 29.47 -4.16 13.56
CA ILE A 176 30.91 -4.35 13.22
C ILE A 176 31.82 -4.49 14.45
N PRO A 177 31.80 -3.58 15.45
CA PRO A 177 32.66 -3.70 16.63
C PRO A 177 32.30 -4.89 17.53
N ASN A 178 31.05 -5.38 17.48
CA ASN A 178 30.55 -6.45 18.33
C ASN A 178 30.73 -7.85 17.73
N LEU A 179 31.27 -7.98 16.50
CA LEU A 179 31.52 -9.27 15.85
C LEU A 179 32.50 -10.17 16.62
N GLY A 180 33.34 -9.61 17.51
CA GLY A 180 34.21 -10.40 18.39
C GLY A 180 33.46 -11.10 19.54
N ASN A 181 32.25 -10.65 19.88
CA ASN A 181 31.47 -11.13 21.03
C ASN A 181 30.41 -12.17 20.65
N ILE A 182 30.61 -12.89 19.54
CA ILE A 182 29.66 -13.89 19.04
C ILE A 182 29.50 -15.03 20.05
N ASN A 183 28.24 -15.36 20.39
CA ASN A 183 27.96 -16.57 21.16
C ASN A 183 27.84 -17.76 20.19
N PRO A 184 28.74 -18.77 20.28
CA PRO A 184 28.76 -19.88 19.35
C PRO A 184 27.49 -20.74 19.41
N TYR A 185 26.93 -20.95 20.61
CA TYR A 185 25.70 -21.74 20.79
C TYR A 185 24.49 -21.03 20.16
N THR A 186 24.34 -19.74 20.43
CA THR A 186 23.28 -18.92 19.82
C THR A 186 23.41 -18.91 18.30
N THR A 187 24.62 -18.77 17.78
CA THR A 187 24.91 -18.76 16.34
C THR A 187 24.55 -20.08 15.67
N VAL A 188 24.92 -21.22 16.27
CA VAL A 188 24.56 -22.55 15.74
C VAL A 188 23.05 -22.71 15.70
N ILE A 189 22.34 -22.36 16.78
CA ILE A 189 20.87 -22.42 16.83
C ILE A 189 20.24 -21.52 15.77
N GLY A 190 20.71 -20.27 15.68
CA GLY A 190 20.20 -19.26 14.76
C GLY A 190 20.42 -19.63 13.29
N ILE A 191 21.65 -19.99 12.91
CA ILE A 191 21.99 -20.40 11.55
C ILE A 191 21.28 -21.71 11.18
N ALA A 192 21.26 -22.72 12.07
CA ALA A 192 20.53 -23.96 11.79
C ALA A 192 19.03 -23.71 11.59
N SER A 193 18.44 -22.83 12.40
CA SER A 193 17.04 -22.41 12.24
C SER A 193 16.83 -21.69 10.90
N LEU A 194 17.70 -20.77 10.51
CA LEU A 194 17.62 -20.08 9.21
C LEU A 194 17.68 -21.08 8.05
N VAL A 195 18.69 -21.94 8.03
CA VAL A 195 18.88 -22.96 6.99
C VAL A 195 17.65 -23.86 6.91
N PHE A 196 17.16 -24.34 8.05
CA PHE A 196 15.96 -25.18 8.11
C PHE A 196 14.73 -24.45 7.56
N LEU A 197 14.48 -23.20 7.98
CA LEU A 197 13.30 -22.45 7.56
C LEU A 197 13.32 -22.08 6.07
N PHE A 198 14.48 -21.71 5.52
CA PHE A 198 14.64 -21.52 4.08
C PHE A 198 14.43 -22.83 3.31
N TRP A 199 15.00 -23.93 3.81
CA TRP A 199 14.82 -25.24 3.20
C TRP A 199 13.37 -25.71 3.24
N VAL A 200 12.64 -25.49 4.34
CA VAL A 200 11.21 -25.84 4.45
C VAL A 200 10.39 -25.11 3.38
N ARG A 201 10.72 -23.85 3.12
CA ARG A 201 9.96 -23.03 2.17
C ARG A 201 10.13 -23.44 0.70
N SER A 202 11.32 -23.91 0.33
CA SER A 202 11.62 -24.26 -1.07
C SER A 202 11.68 -25.76 -1.33
N GLY A 203 12.17 -26.55 -0.38
CA GLY A 203 12.50 -27.97 -0.52
C GLY A 203 11.47 -28.94 0.08
N LEU A 204 10.75 -28.56 1.14
CA LEU A 204 9.86 -29.50 1.82
C LEU A 204 8.62 -29.86 0.99
N LYS A 205 7.98 -28.89 0.33
CA LYS A 205 6.80 -29.15 -0.52
C LYS A 205 7.10 -30.17 -1.65
N PRO A 206 8.14 -29.97 -2.50
CA PRO A 206 8.49 -30.96 -3.52
C PRO A 206 8.79 -32.35 -2.96
N LEU A 207 9.42 -32.41 -1.78
CA LEU A 207 9.75 -33.67 -1.13
C LEU A 207 8.50 -34.40 -0.63
N LEU A 208 7.58 -33.71 0.05
CA LEU A 208 6.31 -34.28 0.52
C LEU A 208 5.44 -34.77 -0.64
N LEU A 209 5.43 -34.03 -1.76
CA LEU A 209 4.74 -34.46 -2.98
C LEU A 209 5.35 -35.76 -3.55
N LYS A 210 6.68 -35.89 -3.55
CA LYS A 210 7.35 -37.14 -3.96
C LYS A 210 7.03 -38.33 -3.05
N PHE A 211 6.79 -38.07 -1.77
CA PHE A 211 6.33 -39.09 -0.80
C PHE A 211 4.84 -39.44 -0.93
N GLY A 212 4.13 -38.89 -1.92
CA GLY A 212 2.75 -39.25 -2.22
C GLY A 212 1.70 -38.48 -1.41
N LEU A 213 2.08 -37.42 -0.69
CA LEU A 213 1.10 -36.54 -0.04
C LEU A 213 0.37 -35.67 -1.06
N SER A 214 -0.89 -35.35 -0.74
CA SER A 214 -1.67 -34.38 -1.53
C SER A 214 -1.08 -32.98 -1.45
N GLU A 215 -1.30 -32.17 -2.49
CA GLU A 215 -0.76 -30.80 -2.58
C GLU A 215 -1.17 -29.92 -1.39
N ARG A 216 -2.43 -30.04 -0.94
CA ARG A 216 -2.91 -29.32 0.24
C ARG A 216 -2.21 -29.75 1.52
N ALA A 217 -2.02 -31.05 1.73
CA ALA A 217 -1.35 -31.55 2.94
C ALA A 217 0.13 -31.12 2.96
N ALA A 218 0.80 -31.17 1.81
CA ALA A 218 2.17 -30.70 1.66
C ALA A 218 2.32 -29.19 1.96
N ASP A 219 1.41 -28.36 1.46
CA ASP A 219 1.41 -26.92 1.74
C ASP A 219 1.16 -26.61 3.22
N LEU A 220 0.23 -27.34 3.86
CA LEU A 220 -0.06 -27.16 5.28
C LEU A 220 1.13 -27.56 6.16
N LEU A 221 1.75 -28.71 5.89
CA LEU A 221 2.93 -29.16 6.64
C LEU A 221 4.11 -28.20 6.48
N ALA A 222 4.33 -27.67 5.27
CA ALA A 222 5.36 -26.65 5.05
C ALA A 222 5.11 -25.37 5.86
N LYS A 223 3.85 -24.95 6.00
CA LYS A 223 3.47 -23.77 6.78
C LYS A 223 3.64 -23.94 8.30
N VAL A 224 3.71 -25.19 8.81
CA VAL A 224 3.99 -25.49 10.23
C VAL A 224 5.50 -25.45 10.56
N GLY A 225 6.37 -25.34 9.55
CA GLY A 225 7.83 -25.28 9.70
C GLY A 225 8.36 -24.39 10.84
N PRO A 226 7.92 -23.11 10.95
CA PRO A 226 8.32 -22.23 12.06
C PRO A 226 8.03 -22.79 13.45
N VAL A 227 6.89 -23.46 13.63
CA VAL A 227 6.52 -24.06 14.92
C VAL A 227 7.39 -25.26 15.24
N VAL A 228 7.74 -26.05 14.22
CA VAL A 228 8.69 -27.17 14.40
C VAL A 228 10.07 -26.64 14.79
N ALA A 229 10.56 -25.58 14.13
CA ALA A 229 11.84 -24.95 14.48
C ALA A 229 11.83 -24.51 15.95
N ILE A 230 10.79 -23.79 16.37
CA ILE A 230 10.59 -23.33 17.75
C ILE A 230 10.56 -24.51 18.73
N ALA A 231 9.78 -25.55 18.45
CA ALA A 231 9.67 -26.70 19.35
C ALA A 231 11.01 -27.43 19.52
N VAL A 232 11.73 -27.67 18.42
CA VAL A 232 13.03 -28.38 18.43
C VAL A 232 14.10 -27.55 19.12
N THR A 233 14.21 -26.25 18.84
CA THR A 233 15.24 -25.41 19.47
C THR A 233 14.95 -25.16 20.94
N THR A 234 13.67 -25.02 21.33
CA THR A 234 13.27 -24.94 22.74
C THR A 234 13.64 -26.21 23.49
N ALA A 235 13.34 -27.39 22.93
CA ALA A 235 13.70 -28.67 23.53
C ALA A 235 15.23 -28.84 23.64
N ALA A 236 16.00 -28.40 22.64
CA ALA A 236 17.45 -28.43 22.67
C ALA A 236 18.02 -27.51 23.75
N VAL A 237 17.55 -26.26 23.86
CA VAL A 237 18.03 -25.33 24.88
C VAL A 237 17.70 -25.80 26.30
N TRP A 238 16.50 -26.36 26.50
CA TRP A 238 16.12 -26.96 27.77
C TRP A 238 16.97 -28.20 28.11
N GLY A 239 17.10 -29.15 27.18
CA GLY A 239 17.78 -30.42 27.42
C GLY A 239 19.29 -30.31 27.61
N PHE A 240 19.94 -29.35 26.93
CA PHE A 240 21.38 -29.12 27.04
C PHE A 240 21.77 -27.97 27.98
N GLY A 241 20.80 -27.34 28.66
CA GLY A 241 21.06 -26.23 29.59
C GLY A 241 21.70 -25.00 28.93
N LEU A 242 21.43 -24.76 27.64
CA LEU A 242 22.14 -23.73 26.86
C LEU A 242 21.82 -22.30 27.31
N SER A 243 20.74 -22.10 28.06
CA SER A 243 20.45 -20.81 28.70
C SER A 243 21.54 -20.38 29.68
N GLU A 244 22.16 -21.34 30.39
CA GLU A 244 23.28 -21.08 31.31
C GLU A 244 24.58 -20.78 30.55
N GLN A 245 24.65 -21.17 29.28
CA GLN A 245 25.79 -20.93 28.38
C GLN A 245 25.65 -19.63 27.56
N GLY A 246 24.74 -18.74 27.97
CA GLY A 246 24.58 -17.41 27.39
C GLY A 246 23.64 -17.34 26.19
N VAL A 247 22.89 -18.40 25.88
CA VAL A 247 21.80 -18.31 24.88
C VAL A 247 20.66 -17.47 25.45
N LYS A 248 20.38 -16.32 24.81
CA LYS A 248 19.26 -15.44 25.18
C LYS A 248 17.93 -16.14 24.86
N ILE A 249 17.11 -16.33 25.89
CA ILE A 249 15.78 -16.95 25.81
C ILE A 249 14.67 -15.92 26.06
N VAL A 250 13.44 -16.27 25.70
CA VAL A 250 12.23 -15.47 25.96
C VAL A 250 11.98 -15.26 27.45
N GLY A 251 12.16 -16.31 28.28
CA GLY A 251 11.97 -16.22 29.72
C GLY A 251 10.51 -16.27 30.16
N THR A 252 10.19 -15.68 31.32
CA THR A 252 8.86 -15.79 31.93
C THR A 252 7.81 -15.02 31.12
N VAL A 253 6.90 -15.76 30.47
CA VAL A 253 5.71 -15.20 29.83
C VAL A 253 4.54 -15.27 30.83
N PRO A 254 3.91 -14.15 31.22
CA PRO A 254 2.80 -14.14 32.16
C PRO A 254 1.66 -15.05 31.69
N LYS A 255 1.15 -15.89 32.60
CA LYS A 255 -0.07 -16.65 32.34
C LYS A 255 -1.27 -15.75 32.54
N GLY A 256 -2.18 -15.76 31.57
CA GLY A 256 -3.47 -15.10 31.72
C GLY A 256 -3.95 -14.45 30.44
N LEU A 257 -5.22 -14.06 30.46
CA LEU A 257 -5.78 -13.20 29.43
C LEU A 257 -5.34 -11.75 29.67
N PRO A 258 -5.26 -10.91 28.62
CA PRO A 258 -4.96 -9.51 28.77
C PRO A 258 -5.96 -8.85 29.73
N LYS A 259 -5.45 -8.05 30.66
CA LYS A 259 -6.30 -7.20 31.49
C LYS A 259 -6.77 -6.03 30.62
N PHE A 260 -8.08 -5.85 30.51
CA PHE A 260 -8.60 -4.70 29.79
C PHE A 260 -8.32 -3.42 30.59
N SER A 261 -7.62 -2.49 29.96
CA SER A 261 -7.26 -1.20 30.54
C SER A 261 -7.49 -0.10 29.52
N MET A 262 -7.91 1.07 29.98
CA MET A 262 -7.95 2.23 29.10
C MET A 262 -6.52 2.66 28.74
N PRO A 263 -6.29 3.11 27.49
CA PRO A 263 -5.00 3.66 27.10
C PRO A 263 -4.66 4.91 27.94
N PRO A 264 -3.37 5.25 28.12
CA PRO A 264 -2.99 6.48 28.81
C PRO A 264 -3.63 7.69 28.12
N MET A 265 -4.33 8.55 28.87
CA MET A 265 -5.11 9.69 28.32
C MET A 265 -4.39 11.05 28.46
N GLU A 266 -3.06 11.03 28.56
CA GLU A 266 -2.27 12.25 28.71
C GLU A 266 -2.17 13.03 27.39
N LEU A 267 -2.72 14.26 27.38
CA LEU A 267 -2.78 15.08 26.17
C LEU A 267 -1.39 15.40 25.58
N SER A 268 -0.39 15.61 26.43
CA SER A 268 1.00 15.86 26.02
C SER A 268 1.61 14.67 25.27
N LEU A 269 1.34 13.44 25.73
CA LEU A 269 1.76 12.21 25.07
C LEU A 269 1.06 12.07 23.72
N TRP A 270 -0.26 12.29 23.68
CA TRP A 270 -1.05 12.18 22.45
C TRP A 270 -0.61 13.19 21.38
N ALA A 271 -0.29 14.41 21.77
CA ALA A 271 0.20 15.43 20.85
C ALA A 271 1.53 15.03 20.19
N LYS A 272 2.47 14.45 20.96
CA LYS A 272 3.75 13.96 20.43
C LYS A 272 3.58 12.76 19.50
N LEU A 273 2.62 11.89 19.81
CA LEU A 273 2.39 10.65 19.07
C LEU A 273 1.43 10.80 17.88
N LEU A 274 0.81 11.96 17.69
CA LEU A 274 -0.22 12.17 16.66
C LEU A 274 0.31 11.93 15.24
N VAL A 275 1.47 12.51 14.91
CA VAL A 275 2.08 12.38 13.57
C VAL A 275 2.57 10.94 13.33
N PRO A 276 3.34 10.31 14.24
CA PRO A 276 3.70 8.91 14.10
C PRO A 276 2.48 7.98 13.97
N ALA A 277 1.45 8.17 14.78
CA ALA A 277 0.23 7.38 14.71
C ALA A 277 -0.52 7.56 13.39
N LEU A 278 -0.55 8.77 12.82
CA LEU A 278 -1.13 9.04 11.50
C LEU A 278 -0.39 8.27 10.40
N LEU A 279 0.94 8.28 10.41
CA LEU A 279 1.75 7.56 9.44
C LEU A 279 1.56 6.04 9.57
N ILE A 280 1.61 5.50 10.79
CA ILE A 280 1.33 4.08 11.06
C ILE A 280 -0.06 3.71 10.55
N SER A 281 -1.05 4.58 10.75
CA SER A 281 -2.42 4.36 10.29
C SER A 281 -2.53 4.32 8.78
N ILE A 282 -1.94 5.29 8.07
CA ILE A 282 -1.98 5.36 6.61
C ILE A 282 -1.27 4.15 6.00
N VAL A 283 -0.06 3.84 6.48
CA VAL A 283 0.72 2.67 6.03
C VAL A 283 -0.04 1.39 6.29
N GLY A 284 -0.51 1.21 7.53
CA GLY A 284 -1.23 0.01 7.94
C GLY A 284 -2.53 -0.17 7.16
N TYR A 285 -3.25 0.92 6.87
CA TYR A 285 -4.42 0.89 6.02
C TYR A 285 -4.08 0.48 4.58
N VAL A 286 -3.09 1.13 3.96
CA VAL A 286 -2.72 0.87 2.56
C VAL A 286 -2.17 -0.53 2.37
N GLU A 287 -1.37 -1.04 3.31
CA GLU A 287 -0.95 -2.45 3.31
C GLU A 287 -2.18 -3.36 3.34
N SER A 288 -3.04 -3.17 4.35
CA SER A 288 -4.23 -4.01 4.58
C SER A 288 -5.19 -4.03 3.39
N ILE A 289 -5.53 -2.86 2.84
CA ILE A 289 -6.48 -2.73 1.73
C ILE A 289 -5.90 -3.30 0.44
N SER A 290 -4.60 -3.15 0.19
CA SER A 290 -3.94 -3.73 -0.98
C SER A 290 -4.01 -5.25 -0.95
N VAL A 291 -3.77 -5.87 0.21
CA VAL A 291 -3.93 -7.33 0.40
C VAL A 291 -5.39 -7.74 0.24
N ALA A 292 -6.31 -7.03 0.89
CA ALA A 292 -7.73 -7.33 0.85
C ALA A 292 -8.27 -7.28 -0.59
N LEU A 293 -7.96 -6.24 -1.36
CA LEU A 293 -8.38 -6.08 -2.75
C LEU A 293 -7.77 -7.14 -3.66
N THR A 294 -6.48 -7.45 -3.49
CA THR A 294 -5.79 -8.47 -4.29
C THR A 294 -6.40 -9.86 -4.09
N LEU A 295 -6.68 -10.23 -2.83
CA LEU A 295 -7.28 -11.53 -2.50
C LEU A 295 -8.78 -11.57 -2.88
N ALA A 296 -9.50 -10.48 -2.69
CA ALA A 296 -10.90 -10.38 -3.09
C ALA A 296 -11.07 -10.50 -4.62
N ALA A 297 -10.18 -9.90 -5.40
CA ALA A 297 -10.17 -10.04 -6.86
C ALA A 297 -10.06 -11.50 -7.30
N LYS A 298 -9.19 -12.31 -6.65
CA LYS A 298 -9.04 -13.75 -6.93
C LYS A 298 -10.33 -14.54 -6.66
N ARG A 299 -11.14 -14.15 -5.67
CA ARG A 299 -12.44 -14.78 -5.33
C ARG A 299 -13.65 -14.07 -5.93
N ARG A 300 -13.47 -13.05 -6.77
CA ARG A 300 -14.54 -12.20 -7.33
C ARG A 300 -15.44 -11.60 -6.23
N GLN A 301 -14.83 -11.23 -5.11
CA GLN A 301 -15.49 -10.60 -3.97
C GLN A 301 -15.31 -9.08 -4.01
N ARG A 302 -16.19 -8.36 -3.32
CA ARG A 302 -16.06 -6.92 -3.12
C ARG A 302 -15.56 -6.65 -1.71
N VAL A 303 -14.66 -5.70 -1.59
CA VAL A 303 -14.16 -5.13 -0.33
C VAL A 303 -14.48 -3.65 -0.39
N ASP A 304 -15.04 -3.09 0.68
CA ASP A 304 -15.35 -1.66 0.78
C ASP A 304 -14.20 -0.94 1.50
N PRO A 305 -13.43 -0.08 0.81
CA PRO A 305 -12.28 0.60 1.40
C PRO A 305 -12.62 1.49 2.60
N ASP A 306 -13.80 2.11 2.63
CA ASP A 306 -14.24 2.97 3.74
C ASP A 306 -14.58 2.12 4.96
N GLN A 307 -15.21 0.96 4.75
CA GLN A 307 -15.55 0.05 5.83
C GLN A 307 -14.32 -0.65 6.39
N GLU A 308 -13.29 -0.93 5.57
CA GLU A 308 -12.01 -1.45 6.06
C GLU A 308 -11.28 -0.45 6.98
N LEU A 309 -11.38 0.87 6.75
CA LEU A 309 -10.88 1.88 7.67
C LEU A 309 -11.55 1.77 9.05
N ILE A 310 -12.88 1.62 9.08
CA ILE A 310 -13.64 1.43 10.32
C ILE A 310 -13.22 0.13 11.00
N ALA A 311 -13.09 -0.97 10.25
CA ALA A 311 -12.73 -2.27 10.78
C ALA A 311 -11.32 -2.27 11.40
N LEU A 312 -10.33 -1.70 10.70
CA LEU A 312 -8.97 -1.56 11.21
C LEU A 312 -8.89 -0.55 12.37
N GLY A 313 -9.70 0.51 12.35
CA GLY A 313 -9.79 1.47 13.44
C GLY A 313 -10.30 0.83 14.73
N MET A 314 -11.41 0.09 14.64
CA MET A 314 -11.93 -0.71 15.75
C MET A 314 -10.92 -1.75 16.20
N SER A 315 -10.24 -2.43 15.27
CA SER A 315 -9.21 -3.42 15.58
C SER A 315 -8.04 -2.82 16.37
N ASN A 316 -7.51 -1.68 15.95
CA ASN A 316 -6.41 -0.97 16.64
C ASN A 316 -6.84 -0.46 18.02
N PHE A 317 -8.06 0.07 18.15
CA PHE A 317 -8.61 0.46 19.44
C PHE A 317 -8.76 -0.76 20.38
N GLY A 318 -9.21 -1.91 19.86
CA GLY A 318 -9.25 -3.16 20.60
C GLY A 318 -7.86 -3.63 21.05
N SER A 319 -6.84 -3.47 20.20
CA SER A 319 -5.44 -3.75 20.56
C SER A 319 -5.04 -2.90 21.76
N ALA A 320 -5.28 -1.58 21.71
CA ALA A 320 -4.96 -0.66 22.80
C ALA A 320 -5.63 -1.06 24.13
N VAL A 321 -6.92 -1.36 24.10
CA VAL A 321 -7.67 -1.75 25.31
C VAL A 321 -7.19 -3.09 25.88
N SER A 322 -6.66 -3.98 25.03
CA SER A 322 -6.03 -5.24 25.44
C SER A 322 -4.56 -5.10 25.89
N GLY A 323 -4.01 -3.88 25.94
CA GLY A 323 -2.62 -3.63 26.30
C GLY A 323 -1.61 -3.93 25.18
N GLY A 324 -2.07 -3.92 23.92
CA GLY A 324 -1.28 -4.17 22.72
C GLY A 324 -0.74 -2.90 22.05
N PHE A 325 -0.25 -3.06 20.83
CA PHE A 325 0.30 -2.00 19.98
C PHE A 325 -0.40 -1.97 18.60
N PRO A 326 -0.10 -1.00 17.71
CA PRO A 326 -0.77 -0.92 16.40
C PRO A 326 -0.73 -2.22 15.59
N VAL A 327 -1.84 -2.53 14.92
CA VAL A 327 -2.06 -3.78 14.16
C VAL A 327 -2.61 -3.51 12.77
N THR A 328 -2.28 -4.41 11.84
CA THR A 328 -2.65 -4.29 10.42
C THR A 328 -2.97 -5.66 9.82
N GLY A 329 -3.52 -5.69 8.61
CA GLY A 329 -3.74 -6.90 7.83
C GLY A 329 -2.44 -7.39 7.21
N GLY A 330 -1.87 -8.47 7.73
CA GLY A 330 -0.57 -8.98 7.26
C GLY A 330 -0.67 -9.79 5.98
N PHE A 331 0.19 -9.51 4.99
CA PHE A 331 0.21 -10.20 3.69
C PHE A 331 0.33 -11.72 3.81
N SER A 332 1.40 -12.21 4.44
CA SER A 332 1.70 -13.64 4.55
C SER A 332 0.56 -14.42 5.24
N ARG A 333 0.01 -13.88 6.34
CA ARG A 333 -1.09 -14.52 7.08
C ARG A 333 -2.39 -14.52 6.30
N SER A 334 -2.72 -13.41 5.64
CA SER A 334 -3.96 -13.30 4.87
C SER A 334 -3.94 -14.23 3.65
N VAL A 335 -2.78 -14.42 3.02
CA VAL A 335 -2.60 -15.44 1.97
C VAL A 335 -2.79 -16.85 2.54
N VAL A 336 -2.23 -17.16 3.73
CA VAL A 336 -2.45 -18.47 4.35
C VAL A 336 -3.92 -18.71 4.70
N ASN A 337 -4.59 -17.71 5.28
CA ASN A 337 -6.01 -17.74 5.59
C ASN A 337 -6.85 -17.96 4.30
N PHE A 338 -6.49 -17.25 3.22
CA PHE A 338 -7.10 -17.41 1.91
C PHE A 338 -6.88 -18.81 1.31
N ASP A 339 -5.65 -19.31 1.30
CA ASP A 339 -5.29 -20.62 0.73
C ASP A 339 -5.91 -21.78 1.52
N ALA A 340 -5.98 -21.64 2.85
CA ALA A 340 -6.59 -22.62 3.74
C ALA A 340 -8.12 -22.72 3.51
N GLY A 341 -8.71 -21.74 2.85
CA GLY A 341 -10.11 -21.78 2.43
C GLY A 341 -11.06 -20.93 3.25
N ALA A 342 -10.58 -19.95 4.04
CA ALA A 342 -11.43 -19.08 4.87
C ALA A 342 -12.65 -18.57 4.09
N GLU A 343 -13.84 -18.87 4.59
CA GLU A 343 -15.09 -18.51 3.92
C GLU A 343 -15.66 -17.20 4.44
N THR A 344 -15.45 -16.91 5.73
CA THR A 344 -15.92 -15.70 6.40
C THR A 344 -14.87 -15.12 7.36
N PRO A 345 -15.06 -13.86 7.82
CA PRO A 345 -14.22 -13.29 8.87
C PRO A 345 -14.25 -14.06 10.21
N ALA A 346 -15.20 -14.99 10.40
CA ALA A 346 -15.28 -15.83 11.60
C ALA A 346 -14.04 -16.69 11.82
N ALA A 347 -13.32 -17.08 10.75
CA ALA A 347 -12.04 -17.77 10.86
C ALA A 347 -11.03 -16.96 11.71
N GLY A 348 -11.03 -15.63 11.59
CA GLY A 348 -10.23 -14.73 12.43
C GLY A 348 -10.69 -14.76 13.90
N ALA A 349 -12.00 -14.69 14.15
CA ALA A 349 -12.54 -14.77 15.52
C ALA A 349 -12.21 -16.11 16.21
N PHE A 350 -12.31 -17.24 15.50
CA PHE A 350 -11.87 -18.54 16.03
C PHE A 350 -10.36 -18.60 16.26
N THR A 351 -9.57 -17.93 15.42
CA THR A 351 -8.12 -17.80 15.63
C THR A 351 -7.82 -17.04 16.93
N ALA A 352 -8.58 -15.99 17.25
CA ALA A 352 -8.46 -15.28 18.53
C ALA A 352 -8.71 -16.21 19.73
N ILE A 353 -9.69 -17.10 19.64
CA ILE A 353 -9.96 -18.13 20.67
C ILE A 353 -8.79 -19.11 20.76
N GLY A 354 -8.24 -19.55 19.63
CA GLY A 354 -7.04 -20.40 19.58
C GLY A 354 -5.83 -19.77 20.28
N ILE A 355 -5.60 -18.48 20.05
CA ILE A 355 -4.51 -17.71 20.70
C ILE A 355 -4.79 -17.56 22.20
N ALA A 356 -6.04 -17.29 22.61
CA ALA A 356 -6.42 -17.23 24.02
C ALA A 356 -6.15 -18.57 24.73
N MET A 357 -6.51 -19.70 24.12
CA MET A 357 -6.20 -21.03 24.64
C MET A 357 -4.68 -21.27 24.71
N ALA A 358 -3.93 -20.93 23.67
CA ALA A 358 -2.48 -21.05 23.68
C ALA A 358 -1.83 -20.18 24.78
N THR A 359 -2.37 -18.99 25.03
CA THR A 359 -1.86 -18.09 26.07
C THR A 359 -2.08 -18.66 27.47
N LEU A 360 -3.21 -19.35 27.69
CA LEU A 360 -3.55 -19.97 28.98
C LEU A 360 -2.77 -21.27 29.24
N PHE A 361 -2.55 -22.10 28.21
CA PHE A 361 -2.02 -23.45 28.38
C PHE A 361 -0.60 -23.66 27.87
N LEU A 362 -0.17 -22.95 26.82
CA LEU A 362 1.09 -23.19 26.12
C LEU A 362 2.20 -22.18 26.47
N THR A 363 1.91 -21.07 27.16
CA THR A 363 2.91 -20.07 27.56
C THR A 363 4.10 -20.61 28.37
N PRO A 364 3.98 -21.62 29.26
CA PRO A 364 5.14 -22.22 29.93
C PRO A 364 6.15 -22.83 28.96
N LEU A 365 5.66 -23.37 27.84
CA LEU A 365 6.51 -24.02 26.84
C LEU A 365 7.38 -23.00 26.09
N LEU A 366 7.07 -21.70 26.19
CA LEU A 366 7.83 -20.64 25.54
C LEU A 366 9.02 -20.17 26.38
N TYR A 367 9.19 -20.64 27.63
CA TYR A 367 10.23 -20.14 28.53
C TYR A 367 11.64 -20.28 27.96
N PHE A 368 11.98 -21.50 27.50
CA PHE A 368 13.30 -21.83 26.94
C PHE A 368 13.44 -21.50 25.45
N LEU A 369 12.46 -20.78 24.87
CA LEU A 369 12.48 -20.44 23.46
C LEU A 369 13.65 -19.49 23.15
N PRO A 370 14.58 -19.84 22.24
CA PRO A 370 15.72 -18.98 21.95
C PRO A 370 15.32 -17.79 21.07
N ASN A 371 15.76 -16.60 21.44
CA ASN A 371 15.51 -15.38 20.66
C ASN A 371 16.06 -15.51 19.22
N ALA A 372 17.18 -16.21 19.05
CA ALA A 372 17.75 -16.51 17.74
C ALA A 372 16.80 -17.27 16.79
N THR A 373 15.92 -18.14 17.33
CA THR A 373 14.92 -18.86 16.51
C THR A 373 13.80 -17.93 16.05
N LEU A 374 13.36 -17.01 16.92
CA LEU A 374 12.37 -15.98 16.58
C LEU A 374 12.93 -15.03 15.53
N SER A 375 14.18 -14.57 15.69
CA SER A 375 14.86 -13.72 14.71
C SER A 375 15.05 -14.42 13.36
N ALA A 376 15.42 -15.70 13.36
CA ALA A 376 15.46 -16.50 12.13
C ALA A 376 14.09 -16.58 11.44
N THR A 377 13.02 -16.74 12.22
CA THR A 377 11.64 -16.74 11.71
C THR A 377 11.26 -15.41 11.10
N ILE A 378 11.64 -14.28 11.73
CA ILE A 378 11.42 -12.94 11.20
C ILE A 378 12.16 -12.76 9.87
N ILE A 379 13.46 -13.09 9.82
CA ILE A 379 14.30 -12.93 8.61
C ILE A 379 13.66 -13.64 7.42
N VAL A 380 13.27 -14.91 7.58
CA VAL A 380 12.65 -15.68 6.50
C VAL A 380 11.28 -15.10 6.12
N ALA A 381 10.51 -14.60 7.08
CA ALA A 381 9.22 -13.97 6.84
C ALA A 381 9.35 -12.64 6.09
N VAL A 382 10.30 -11.76 6.42
CA VAL A 382 10.42 -10.45 5.77
C VAL A 382 11.12 -10.52 4.43
N LEU A 383 12.13 -11.39 4.26
CA LEU A 383 12.76 -11.61 2.96
C LEU A 383 11.80 -12.27 1.96
N SER A 384 10.68 -12.82 2.42
CA SER A 384 9.58 -13.27 1.56
C SER A 384 8.89 -12.15 0.79
N LEU A 385 8.93 -10.93 1.33
CA LEU A 385 8.22 -9.75 0.84
C LEU A 385 9.09 -8.88 -0.07
N VAL A 386 10.41 -9.11 -0.07
CA VAL A 386 11.37 -8.35 -0.88
C VAL A 386 11.24 -8.76 -2.35
N ASP A 387 10.87 -7.81 -3.21
CA ASP A 387 10.71 -8.03 -4.64
C ASP A 387 11.74 -7.21 -5.44
N LEU A 388 12.91 -7.80 -5.67
CA LEU A 388 13.97 -7.17 -6.46
C LEU A 388 13.61 -7.11 -7.97
N ALA A 389 12.70 -7.97 -8.44
CA ALA A 389 12.27 -7.96 -9.84
C ALA A 389 11.41 -6.73 -10.14
N ALA A 390 10.57 -6.29 -9.19
CA ALA A 390 9.77 -5.07 -9.30
C ALA A 390 10.63 -3.82 -9.57
N ILE A 391 11.82 -3.72 -8.97
CA ILE A 391 12.76 -2.60 -9.21
C ILE A 391 13.17 -2.57 -10.69
N LYS A 392 13.59 -3.72 -11.22
CA LYS A 392 14.03 -3.83 -12.63
C LYS A 392 12.87 -3.53 -13.59
N GLN A 393 11.69 -4.10 -13.34
CA GLN A 393 10.52 -3.89 -14.19
C GLN A 393 10.10 -2.41 -14.22
N THR A 394 10.04 -1.78 -13.06
CA THR A 394 9.65 -0.36 -12.94
C THR A 394 10.65 0.55 -13.66
N TRP A 395 11.96 0.28 -13.51
CA TRP A 395 13.01 1.04 -14.20
C TRP A 395 12.90 1.00 -15.72
N HIS A 396 12.59 -0.17 -16.29
CA HIS A 396 12.44 -0.31 -17.74
C HIS A 396 11.17 0.35 -18.28
N TYR A 397 10.09 0.34 -17.49
CA TYR A 397 8.80 0.88 -17.92
C TYR A 397 8.67 2.40 -17.71
N SER A 398 9.00 2.91 -16.52
CA SER A 398 8.77 4.31 -16.14
C SER A 398 9.89 4.80 -15.21
N ARG A 399 10.85 5.55 -15.76
CA ARG A 399 11.99 6.10 -15.00
C ARG A 399 11.58 6.98 -13.81
N SER A 400 10.48 7.70 -13.95
CA SER A 400 9.85 8.51 -12.90
C SER A 400 9.39 7.66 -11.72
N ASP A 401 8.66 6.58 -12.01
CA ASP A 401 8.10 5.76 -10.94
C ASP A 401 9.22 4.94 -10.29
N ALA A 402 10.25 4.59 -11.08
CA ALA A 402 11.47 3.99 -10.57
C ALA A 402 12.28 4.98 -9.70
N ALA A 403 12.31 6.27 -10.05
CA ALA A 403 12.93 7.29 -9.21
C ALA A 403 12.22 7.40 -7.86
N ALA A 404 10.87 7.45 -7.83
CA ALA A 404 10.10 7.41 -6.59
C ALA A 404 10.41 6.15 -5.75
N MET A 405 10.41 4.97 -6.38
CA MET A 405 10.73 3.70 -5.71
C MET A 405 12.15 3.66 -5.14
N ILE A 406 13.16 4.08 -5.92
CA ILE A 406 14.56 4.11 -5.48
C ILE A 406 14.76 5.11 -4.36
N THR A 407 14.17 6.31 -4.46
CA THR A 407 14.21 7.31 -3.38
C THR A 407 13.61 6.76 -2.10
N THR A 408 12.46 6.06 -2.18
CA THR A 408 11.89 5.37 -1.02
C THR A 408 12.87 4.35 -0.44
N ILE A 409 13.48 3.51 -1.28
CA ILE A 409 14.40 2.47 -0.80
C ILE A 409 15.60 3.08 -0.09
N LEU A 410 16.27 4.03 -0.74
CA LEU A 410 17.51 4.63 -0.21
C LEU A 410 17.26 5.38 1.08
N LEU A 411 16.24 6.23 1.12
CA LEU A 411 15.95 7.03 2.32
C LEU A 411 15.39 6.16 3.45
N THR A 412 14.63 5.10 3.15
CA THR A 412 14.22 4.15 4.21
C THR A 412 15.43 3.45 4.84
N LEU A 413 16.42 3.03 4.03
CA LEU A 413 17.62 2.38 4.56
C LEU A 413 18.53 3.33 5.34
N VAL A 414 18.65 4.59 4.92
CA VAL A 414 19.58 5.57 5.52
C VAL A 414 18.96 6.33 6.69
N GLU A 415 17.75 6.86 6.51
CA GLU A 415 17.10 7.77 7.46
C GLU A 415 15.97 7.07 8.25
N GLY A 416 15.55 5.89 7.81
CA GLY A 416 14.48 5.13 8.43
C GLY A 416 13.14 5.20 7.72
N VAL A 417 12.22 4.38 8.20
CA VAL A 417 10.96 4.01 7.55
C VAL A 417 10.03 5.22 7.32
N GLU A 418 9.97 6.16 8.27
CA GLU A 418 9.14 7.36 8.19
C GLU A 418 9.59 8.32 7.07
N ILE A 419 10.87 8.70 7.05
CA ILE A 419 11.42 9.65 6.09
C ILE A 419 11.38 9.08 4.67
N GLY A 420 11.74 7.80 4.49
CA GLY A 420 11.73 7.18 3.17
C GLY A 420 10.34 7.08 2.55
N LEU A 421 9.31 6.82 3.36
CA LEU A 421 7.93 6.82 2.88
C LEU A 421 7.46 8.22 2.48
N LEU A 422 7.66 9.23 3.35
CA LEU A 422 7.25 10.61 3.08
C LEU A 422 7.90 11.14 1.81
N ALA A 423 9.20 10.91 1.63
CA ALA A 423 9.93 11.30 0.45
C ALA A 423 9.43 10.55 -0.81
N GLY A 424 9.15 9.26 -0.70
CA GLY A 424 8.59 8.44 -1.78
C GLY A 424 7.25 8.94 -2.30
N VAL A 425 6.29 9.15 -1.38
CA VAL A 425 4.96 9.67 -1.71
C VAL A 425 5.06 11.08 -2.24
N GLY A 426 5.81 11.95 -1.56
CA GLY A 426 6.02 13.34 -1.99
C GLY A 426 6.60 13.42 -3.40
N LEU A 427 7.63 12.63 -3.70
CA LEU A 427 8.23 12.56 -5.03
C LEU A 427 7.26 11.98 -6.06
N SER A 428 6.50 10.94 -5.73
CA SER A 428 5.49 10.36 -6.64
C SER A 428 4.40 11.37 -7.00
N ILE A 429 3.90 12.14 -6.02
CA ILE A 429 2.91 13.20 -6.25
C ILE A 429 3.53 14.33 -7.07
N PHE A 430 4.74 14.77 -6.73
CA PHE A 430 5.44 15.82 -7.46
C PHE A 430 5.67 15.44 -8.93
N LEU A 431 6.16 14.22 -9.20
CA LEU A 431 6.39 13.73 -10.56
C LEU A 431 5.08 13.58 -11.34
N HIS A 432 3.99 13.17 -10.68
CA HIS A 432 2.67 13.16 -11.29
C HIS A 432 2.22 14.57 -11.69
N LEU A 433 2.29 15.54 -10.78
CA LEU A 433 1.94 16.94 -11.04
C LEU A 433 2.80 17.53 -12.16
N TYR A 434 4.12 17.27 -12.15
CA TYR A 434 5.05 17.73 -13.17
C TYR A 434 4.75 17.15 -14.56
N ARG A 435 4.40 15.87 -14.67
CA ARG A 435 3.99 15.26 -15.95
C ARG A 435 2.69 15.88 -16.45
N THR A 436 1.74 16.11 -15.56
CA THR A 436 0.45 16.68 -15.95
C THR A 436 0.50 18.16 -16.30
N SER A 437 1.50 18.90 -15.81
CA SER A 437 1.70 20.32 -16.14
C SER A 437 2.24 20.53 -17.56
N ARG A 438 2.82 19.49 -18.17
CA ARG A 438 3.32 19.50 -19.56
C ARG A 438 2.66 18.40 -20.39
N PRO A 439 1.35 18.52 -20.66
CA PRO A 439 0.62 17.54 -21.44
C PRO A 439 1.17 17.45 -22.87
N HIS A 440 0.96 16.31 -23.52
CA HIS A 440 1.26 16.18 -24.94
C HIS A 440 0.26 16.99 -25.75
N VAL A 441 0.78 17.83 -26.65
CA VAL A 441 0.01 18.54 -27.66
C VAL A 441 0.58 18.14 -29.03
N ALA A 442 -0.31 17.81 -29.95
CA ALA A 442 0.07 17.38 -31.29
C ALA A 442 -0.52 18.32 -32.34
N THR A 443 0.28 18.74 -33.31
CA THR A 443 -0.25 19.34 -34.54
C THR A 443 -0.81 18.22 -35.41
N VAL A 444 -2.08 18.33 -35.78
CA VAL A 444 -2.80 17.28 -36.52
C VAL A 444 -3.14 17.71 -37.94
N GLY A 445 -3.23 16.72 -38.83
CA GLY A 445 -3.73 16.87 -40.19
C GLY A 445 -4.68 15.73 -40.57
N GLN A 446 -5.40 15.91 -41.67
CA GLN A 446 -6.38 14.93 -42.15
C GLN A 446 -5.68 13.76 -42.84
N ILE A 447 -6.01 12.52 -42.48
CA ILE A 447 -5.49 11.35 -43.21
C ILE A 447 -6.19 11.27 -44.59
N PRO A 448 -5.43 11.14 -45.70
CA PRO A 448 -5.96 10.88 -47.02
C PRO A 448 -7.03 9.78 -47.05
N GLY A 449 -8.15 10.04 -47.72
CA GLY A 449 -9.25 9.08 -47.85
C GLY A 449 -10.19 8.99 -46.66
N THR A 450 -9.99 9.78 -45.59
CA THR A 450 -10.78 9.67 -44.36
C THR A 450 -11.14 11.03 -43.77
N MET A 451 -12.07 11.03 -42.82
CA MET A 451 -12.41 12.21 -42.00
C MET A 451 -11.58 12.29 -40.71
N ASN A 452 -10.56 11.42 -40.55
CA ASN A 452 -9.80 11.31 -39.31
C ASN A 452 -8.57 12.21 -39.31
N PHE A 453 -8.27 12.79 -38.15
CA PHE A 453 -7.09 13.62 -37.93
C PHE A 453 -6.06 12.90 -37.07
N ARG A 454 -4.79 12.99 -37.46
CA ARG A 454 -3.66 12.36 -36.75
C ARG A 454 -2.45 13.27 -36.69
N ASN A 455 -1.56 12.96 -35.75
CA ASN A 455 -0.32 13.68 -35.54
C ASN A 455 0.55 13.64 -36.81
N ARG A 456 0.87 14.82 -37.34
CA ARG A 456 1.66 15.00 -38.57
C ARG A 456 3.08 14.43 -38.47
N ASP A 457 3.67 14.39 -37.29
CA ASP A 457 5.02 13.87 -37.08
C ASP A 457 5.08 12.33 -37.09
N ARG A 458 3.90 11.66 -37.12
CA ARG A 458 3.80 10.19 -37.06
C ARG A 458 3.12 9.56 -38.27
N HIS A 459 2.34 10.32 -39.02
CA HIS A 459 1.53 9.82 -40.12
C HIS A 459 1.53 10.81 -41.29
N ASP A 460 1.45 10.28 -42.51
CA ASP A 460 1.20 11.10 -43.70
C ASP A 460 -0.19 11.70 -43.63
N VAL A 461 -0.25 13.03 -43.52
CA VAL A 461 -1.50 13.80 -43.38
C VAL A 461 -1.49 15.02 -44.28
N VAL A 462 -2.68 15.47 -44.65
CA VAL A 462 -2.92 16.70 -45.40
C VAL A 462 -3.17 17.84 -44.39
N THR A 463 -2.46 18.95 -44.54
CA THR A 463 -2.57 20.16 -43.71
C THR A 463 -2.71 21.41 -44.56
N ASP A 464 -3.26 22.47 -43.96
CA ASP A 464 -3.33 23.82 -44.55
C ASP A 464 -2.36 24.77 -43.84
N PRO A 465 -1.53 25.55 -44.55
CA PRO A 465 -0.71 26.60 -43.93
C PRO A 465 -1.52 27.70 -43.21
N GLU A 466 -2.80 27.89 -43.54
CA GLU A 466 -3.67 28.87 -42.88
C GLU A 466 -4.41 28.30 -41.66
N ILE A 467 -4.46 26.96 -41.51
CA ILE A 467 -5.20 26.27 -40.43
C ILE A 467 -4.23 25.49 -39.53
N LEU A 468 -4.02 26.00 -38.32
CA LEU A 468 -3.29 25.32 -37.27
C LEU A 468 -4.25 24.49 -36.41
N SER A 469 -4.23 23.17 -36.60
CA SER A 469 -5.04 22.24 -35.79
C SER A 469 -4.19 21.61 -34.69
N LEU A 470 -4.57 21.83 -33.43
CA LEU A 470 -3.85 21.37 -32.24
C LEU A 470 -4.72 20.43 -31.42
N ARG A 471 -4.26 19.19 -31.24
CA ARG A 471 -4.91 18.22 -30.36
C ARG A 471 -4.30 18.22 -28.98
N ILE A 472 -5.13 18.49 -27.99
CA ILE A 472 -4.73 18.52 -26.58
C ILE A 472 -5.06 17.17 -25.96
N ASP A 473 -4.03 16.38 -25.62
CA ASP A 473 -4.19 15.03 -25.07
C ASP A 473 -4.32 15.04 -23.52
N ALA A 474 -4.98 16.05 -22.95
CA ALA A 474 -5.21 16.19 -21.50
C ALA A 474 -6.38 17.11 -21.14
N SER A 475 -6.86 17.02 -19.88
CA SER A 475 -7.70 18.07 -19.28
C SER A 475 -6.94 19.38 -19.11
N LEU A 476 -7.65 20.51 -19.14
CA LEU A 476 -7.07 21.84 -18.95
C LEU A 476 -7.36 22.32 -17.53
N TYR A 477 -6.31 22.64 -16.78
CA TYR A 477 -6.42 23.09 -15.40
C TYR A 477 -5.17 23.86 -14.95
N PHE A 478 -5.20 24.43 -13.75
CA PHE A 478 -4.17 25.37 -13.30
C PHE A 478 -2.70 24.97 -13.52
N PRO A 479 -2.26 23.68 -13.42
CA PRO A 479 -0.86 23.33 -13.64
C PRO A 479 -0.42 23.40 -15.09
N ASN A 480 -1.33 23.19 -16.05
CA ASN A 480 -0.98 23.13 -17.48
C ASN A 480 -1.55 24.27 -18.32
N ALA A 481 -2.43 25.10 -17.76
CA ALA A 481 -3.04 26.22 -18.45
C ALA A 481 -2.01 27.14 -19.11
N ARG A 482 -0.96 27.51 -18.38
CA ARG A 482 0.11 28.37 -18.90
C ARG A 482 0.95 27.68 -19.99
N PHE A 483 1.24 26.39 -19.82
CA PHE A 483 1.97 25.62 -20.82
C PHE A 483 1.21 25.60 -22.16
N ILE A 484 -0.11 25.40 -22.12
CA ILE A 484 -0.95 25.39 -23.32
C ILE A 484 -1.01 26.78 -23.97
N GLU A 485 -1.17 27.84 -23.17
CA GLU A 485 -1.10 29.22 -23.65
C GLU A 485 0.23 29.51 -24.38
N ASP A 486 1.35 29.20 -23.73
CA ASP A 486 2.68 29.43 -24.30
C ASP A 486 2.91 28.58 -25.56
N TYR A 487 2.42 27.33 -25.58
CA TYR A 487 2.53 26.44 -26.73
C TYR A 487 1.74 26.97 -27.93
N ILE A 488 0.48 27.40 -27.74
CA ILE A 488 -0.35 27.97 -28.82
C ILE A 488 0.33 29.22 -29.39
N ASN A 489 0.81 30.11 -28.53
CA ASN A 489 1.48 31.33 -28.97
C ASN A 489 2.76 31.03 -29.75
N GLN A 490 3.58 30.06 -29.30
CA GLN A 490 4.79 29.64 -30.02
C GLN A 490 4.45 28.99 -31.36
N ALA A 491 3.44 28.13 -31.41
CA ALA A 491 3.03 27.45 -32.64
C ALA A 491 2.50 28.44 -33.68
N VAL A 492 1.75 29.46 -33.26
CA VAL A 492 1.27 30.54 -34.13
C VAL A 492 2.42 31.44 -34.59
N ALA A 493 3.34 31.80 -33.69
CA ALA A 493 4.50 32.64 -34.04
C ALA A 493 5.47 31.97 -35.02
N ALA A 494 5.52 30.63 -35.04
CA ALA A 494 6.35 29.88 -35.96
C ALA A 494 5.86 29.91 -37.42
N GLU A 495 4.56 30.16 -37.64
CA GLU A 495 3.92 30.06 -38.96
C GLU A 495 3.14 31.34 -39.28
N SER A 496 3.76 32.26 -40.02
CA SER A 496 3.18 33.58 -40.32
C SER A 496 1.90 33.56 -41.17
N THR A 497 1.58 32.42 -41.78
CA THR A 497 0.40 32.25 -42.65
C THR A 497 -0.86 31.86 -41.88
N VAL A 498 -0.75 31.47 -40.60
CA VAL A 498 -1.90 30.99 -39.82
C VAL A 498 -2.96 32.08 -39.67
N ARG A 499 -4.20 31.75 -40.02
CA ARG A 499 -5.41 32.58 -39.86
C ARG A 499 -6.45 31.94 -38.95
N HIS A 500 -6.37 30.63 -38.77
CA HIS A 500 -7.29 29.85 -37.99
C HIS A 500 -6.54 28.89 -37.07
N VAL A 501 -6.89 28.91 -35.78
CA VAL A 501 -6.43 27.92 -34.80
C VAL A 501 -7.63 27.08 -34.38
N ILE A 502 -7.53 25.76 -34.52
CA ILE A 502 -8.56 24.82 -34.07
C ILE A 502 -8.00 23.99 -32.92
N LEU A 503 -8.58 24.11 -31.73
CA LEU A 503 -8.27 23.21 -30.63
C LEU A 503 -9.18 21.99 -30.69
N GLU A 504 -8.58 20.82 -30.86
CA GLU A 504 -9.23 19.52 -30.81
C GLU A 504 -9.27 19.05 -29.35
N CYS A 505 -10.47 18.95 -28.80
CA CYS A 505 -10.72 18.73 -27.36
C CYS A 505 -11.23 17.31 -26.94
N PRO A 506 -11.02 16.20 -27.69
CA PRO A 506 -11.60 14.91 -27.32
C PRO A 506 -11.07 14.38 -25.99
N ALA A 507 -9.83 14.72 -25.61
CA ALA A 507 -9.24 14.33 -24.33
C ALA A 507 -9.43 15.38 -23.21
N VAL A 508 -10.02 16.54 -23.51
CA VAL A 508 -10.30 17.58 -22.52
C VAL A 508 -11.55 17.19 -21.74
N ASN A 509 -11.37 16.54 -20.59
CA ASN A 509 -12.50 16.09 -19.74
C ASN A 509 -13.00 17.19 -18.81
N THR A 510 -12.15 18.15 -18.47
CA THR A 510 -12.43 19.24 -17.54
C THR A 510 -11.68 20.50 -17.96
N ILE A 511 -12.30 21.66 -17.73
CA ILE A 511 -11.68 22.99 -17.77
C ILE A 511 -11.96 23.63 -16.42
N ASP A 512 -10.92 24.03 -15.68
CA ASP A 512 -11.07 24.79 -14.44
C ASP A 512 -11.06 26.30 -14.69
N ALA A 513 -11.16 27.10 -13.62
CA ALA A 513 -11.23 28.56 -13.74
C ALA A 513 -9.94 29.17 -14.32
N SER A 514 -8.77 28.72 -13.87
CA SER A 514 -7.48 29.24 -14.36
C SER A 514 -7.23 28.87 -15.82
N ALA A 515 -7.64 27.68 -16.24
CA ALA A 515 -7.60 27.27 -17.64
C ALA A 515 -8.57 28.05 -18.52
N LEU A 516 -9.78 28.36 -18.01
CA LEU A 516 -10.74 29.20 -18.71
C LEU A 516 -10.17 30.61 -18.95
N GLU A 517 -9.61 31.24 -17.92
CA GLU A 517 -8.95 32.55 -18.04
C GLU A 517 -7.79 32.53 -19.05
N SER A 518 -7.01 31.44 -19.05
CA SER A 518 -5.93 31.27 -20.04
C SER A 518 -6.48 31.14 -21.47
N LEU A 519 -7.60 30.42 -21.67
CA LEU A 519 -8.27 30.34 -22.98
C LEU A 519 -8.86 31.69 -23.43
N GLU A 520 -9.41 32.48 -22.51
CA GLU A 520 -9.87 33.84 -22.77
C GLU A 520 -8.71 34.74 -23.22
N ALA A 521 -7.56 34.66 -22.53
CA ALA A 521 -6.35 35.38 -22.89
C ALA A 521 -5.80 34.96 -24.26
N VAL A 522 -5.80 33.66 -24.57
CA VAL A 522 -5.41 33.14 -25.90
C VAL A 522 -6.34 33.68 -26.98
N ASN A 523 -7.66 33.60 -26.79
CA ASN A 523 -8.62 34.10 -27.77
C ASN A 523 -8.46 35.61 -28.02
N ALA A 524 -8.23 36.40 -26.97
CA ALA A 524 -7.98 37.84 -27.10
C ALA A 524 -6.70 38.14 -27.88
N ARG A 525 -5.58 37.46 -27.57
CA ARG A 525 -4.32 37.65 -28.31
C ARG A 525 -4.41 37.23 -29.78
N LEU A 526 -5.06 36.09 -30.04
CA LEU A 526 -5.27 35.63 -31.41
C LEU A 526 -6.13 36.63 -32.19
N LYS A 527 -7.19 37.17 -31.56
CA LYS A 527 -8.02 38.22 -32.15
C LYS A 527 -7.22 39.47 -32.53
N ASP A 528 -6.34 39.93 -31.65
CA ASP A 528 -5.48 41.10 -31.91
C ASP A 528 -4.51 40.85 -33.07
N GLY A 529 -4.09 39.59 -33.27
CA GLY A 529 -3.29 39.15 -34.42
C GLY A 529 -4.10 38.86 -35.70
N GLY A 530 -5.43 39.06 -35.69
CA GLY A 530 -6.30 38.75 -36.83
C GLY A 530 -6.52 37.24 -37.07
N ILE A 531 -6.30 36.42 -36.04
CA ILE A 531 -6.42 34.96 -36.08
C ILE A 531 -7.69 34.55 -35.31
N THR A 532 -8.45 33.62 -35.87
CA THR A 532 -9.69 33.12 -35.22
C THR A 532 -9.45 31.81 -34.48
N LEU A 533 -9.98 31.71 -33.27
CA LEU A 533 -9.90 30.51 -32.43
C LEU A 533 -11.21 29.71 -32.50
N HIS A 534 -11.10 28.46 -32.89
CA HIS A 534 -12.18 27.49 -32.96
C HIS A 534 -11.94 26.35 -31.98
N LEU A 535 -13.02 25.75 -31.50
CA LEU A 535 -12.96 24.51 -30.72
C LEU A 535 -13.66 23.39 -31.48
N SER A 536 -13.20 22.16 -31.29
CA SER A 536 -13.83 20.97 -31.85
C SER A 536 -13.89 19.85 -30.82
N GLU A 537 -14.91 19.00 -30.92
CA GLU A 537 -15.07 17.79 -30.09
C GLU A 537 -15.14 18.07 -28.58
N VAL A 538 -15.71 19.22 -28.20
CA VAL A 538 -15.89 19.57 -26.80
C VAL A 538 -16.95 18.67 -26.16
N LYS A 539 -16.57 17.95 -25.09
CA LYS A 539 -17.46 17.04 -24.36
C LYS A 539 -18.63 17.77 -23.70
N GLY A 540 -19.80 17.13 -23.65
CA GLY A 540 -21.03 17.67 -23.05
C GLY A 540 -20.83 18.31 -21.67
N PRO A 541 -20.25 17.60 -20.67
CA PRO A 541 -20.02 18.17 -19.34
C PRO A 541 -19.11 19.41 -19.32
N VAL A 542 -18.16 19.50 -20.26
CA VAL A 542 -17.30 20.69 -20.42
C VAL A 542 -18.09 21.82 -21.05
N MET A 543 -18.85 21.52 -22.11
CA MET A 543 -19.69 22.49 -22.81
C MET A 543 -20.76 23.09 -21.88
N ASP A 544 -21.36 22.29 -21.00
CA ASP A 544 -22.34 22.75 -20.01
C ASP A 544 -21.75 23.76 -19.01
N ARG A 545 -20.44 23.65 -18.71
CA ARG A 545 -19.72 24.65 -17.90
C ARG A 545 -19.39 25.89 -18.72
N LEU A 546 -18.88 25.73 -19.94
CA LEU A 546 -18.54 26.86 -20.83
C LEU A 546 -19.77 27.72 -21.16
N LYS A 547 -20.95 27.12 -21.33
CA LYS A 547 -22.22 27.84 -21.53
C LYS A 547 -22.62 28.77 -20.38
N ARG A 548 -22.08 28.54 -19.18
CA ARG A 548 -22.30 29.40 -18.01
C ARG A 548 -21.28 30.55 -17.92
N SER A 549 -20.31 30.59 -18.83
CA SER A 549 -19.25 31.59 -18.88
C SER A 549 -19.44 32.55 -20.06
N HIS A 550 -18.77 33.70 -20.02
CA HIS A 550 -18.78 34.67 -21.11
C HIS A 550 -17.92 34.24 -22.30
N PHE A 551 -17.04 33.25 -22.13
CA PHE A 551 -16.09 32.78 -23.15
C PHE A 551 -16.75 32.45 -24.49
N ILE A 552 -17.89 31.74 -24.49
CA ILE A 552 -18.59 31.38 -25.74
C ILE A 552 -19.04 32.61 -26.53
N HIS A 553 -19.45 33.67 -25.84
CA HIS A 553 -19.88 34.91 -26.49
C HIS A 553 -18.70 35.74 -27.02
N GLN A 554 -17.51 35.54 -26.46
CA GLN A 554 -16.29 36.26 -26.84
C GLN A 554 -15.42 35.47 -27.84
N LEU A 555 -15.68 34.17 -28.02
CA LEU A 555 -14.96 33.31 -28.94
C LEU A 555 -15.01 33.88 -30.36
N THR A 556 -13.84 34.05 -30.97
CA THR A 556 -13.72 34.62 -32.32
C THR A 556 -14.16 33.66 -33.43
N GLY A 557 -13.99 32.36 -33.21
CA GLY A 557 -14.45 31.30 -34.11
C GLY A 557 -15.70 30.59 -33.60
N LYS A 558 -15.85 29.32 -34.01
CA LYS A 558 -17.01 28.49 -33.70
C LYS A 558 -16.60 27.23 -32.92
N ILE A 559 -17.59 26.61 -32.30
CA ILE A 559 -17.45 25.30 -31.65
C ILE A 559 -18.11 24.27 -32.55
N HIS A 560 -17.34 23.25 -32.96
CA HIS A 560 -17.76 22.21 -33.87
C HIS A 560 -17.92 20.86 -33.16
N LEU A 561 -18.87 20.05 -33.65
CA LEU A 561 -19.10 18.72 -33.11
C LEU A 561 -17.96 17.76 -33.45
N THR A 562 -17.49 17.80 -34.70
CA THR A 562 -16.33 17.01 -35.16
C THR A 562 -15.20 17.93 -35.62
N HIS A 563 -13.97 17.43 -35.58
CA HIS A 563 -12.84 18.19 -36.11
C HIS A 563 -12.92 18.37 -37.64
N PHE A 564 -13.45 17.38 -38.36
CA PHE A 564 -13.69 17.46 -39.80
C PHE A 564 -14.64 18.61 -40.17
N ASP A 565 -15.72 18.80 -39.39
CA ASP A 565 -16.65 19.92 -39.62
C ASP A 565 -15.97 21.28 -39.40
N ALA A 566 -15.03 21.36 -38.45
CA ALA A 566 -14.28 22.58 -38.18
C ALA A 566 -13.42 22.96 -39.40
N VAL A 567 -12.59 22.03 -39.87
CA VAL A 567 -11.75 22.26 -41.06
C VAL A 567 -12.59 22.51 -42.31
N SER A 568 -13.66 21.72 -42.52
CA SER A 568 -14.56 21.88 -43.67
C SER A 568 -15.28 23.23 -43.67
N SER A 569 -15.58 23.80 -42.50
CA SER A 569 -16.22 25.11 -42.42
C SER A 569 -15.30 26.28 -42.79
N ILE A 570 -13.98 26.05 -42.76
CA ILE A 570 -12.93 27.05 -43.03
C ILE A 570 -12.39 26.86 -44.44
N ASN A 571 -11.98 25.64 -44.80
CA ASN A 571 -11.52 25.28 -46.14
C ASN A 571 -12.22 23.99 -46.64
N PRO A 572 -13.41 24.12 -47.25
CA PRO A 572 -14.18 22.98 -47.76
C PRO A 572 -13.43 22.18 -48.84
N GLU A 573 -12.65 22.87 -49.67
CA GLU A 573 -11.95 22.25 -50.81
C GLU A 573 -10.80 21.37 -50.34
N LEU A 574 -10.07 21.78 -49.30
CA LEU A 574 -9.05 20.95 -48.67
C LEU A 574 -9.65 19.68 -48.09
N ALA A 575 -10.73 19.81 -47.31
CA ALA A 575 -11.39 18.69 -46.66
C ALA A 575 -11.91 17.68 -47.70
N ARG A 576 -12.47 18.17 -48.81
CA ARG A 576 -12.93 17.37 -49.95
C ARG A 576 -11.77 16.67 -50.66
N ARG A 577 -10.71 17.40 -51.03
CA ARG A 577 -9.52 16.82 -51.70
C ARG A 577 -8.84 15.75 -50.86
N ALA A 578 -8.67 16.01 -49.57
CA ALA A 578 -8.11 15.05 -48.64
C ALA A 578 -8.99 13.79 -48.56
N LEU A 579 -10.31 13.92 -48.59
CA LEU A 579 -11.24 12.79 -48.60
C LEU A 579 -11.20 12.00 -49.93
N GLU A 580 -11.06 12.67 -51.06
CA GLU A 580 -11.00 12.05 -52.40
C GLU A 580 -9.64 11.42 -52.72
N SER A 581 -8.57 11.81 -52.02
CA SER A 581 -7.20 11.32 -52.25
C SER A 581 -6.96 9.84 -51.91
N ALA A 582 -7.99 9.10 -51.46
CA ALA A 582 -7.93 7.64 -51.31
C ALA A 582 -7.81 6.89 -52.64
N ASP A 583 -8.37 7.41 -53.74
CA ASP A 583 -8.54 6.68 -55.01
C ASP A 583 -7.26 6.58 -55.87
N THR A 584 -6.09 6.96 -55.33
CA THR A 584 -4.80 6.98 -56.07
C THR A 584 -3.66 6.18 -55.42
N ARG A 585 -3.94 5.35 -54.41
CA ARG A 585 -2.94 4.46 -53.78
C ARG A 585 -3.16 2.99 -54.07
#